data_AF-A0A520I6A6-F1
#
_entry.id   AF-A0A520I6A6-F1
#
_cell.length_a   1.000
_cell.length_b   1.000
_cell.length_c   1.000
_cell.angle_alpha   90.00
_cell.angle_beta   90.00
_cell.angle_gamma   90.00
#
_symmetry.space_group_name_H-M   'P 1'
#
loop_
_entity.id
_entity.type
_entity.pdbx_description
1 polymer ?
#
loop_
_entity_poly.entity_id
_entity_poly.type
_entity_poly.pdbx_seq_one_letter_code
_entity_poly.pdbx_strand_id
1 'polypeptide(L)' 'MQIPVVTAPTIAIVGSAARFPVRRIFCVGQNYADHAREMGSDPDRQQPFFFSKPADAVVPGGGTLPYP' A
#
# COMPACT_ATOMS: atom_id res chain seq x y z
N MET A 1 17.37 28.69 -3.84
CA MET A 1 16.21 27.95 -3.31
C MET A 1 16.67 26.53 -3.02
N GLN A 2 16.60 26.10 -1.75
CA GLN A 2 17.11 24.78 -1.33
C GLN A 2 15.93 23.81 -1.25
N ILE A 3 15.99 22.71 -2.00
CA ILE A 3 14.93 21.70 -2.02
C ILE A 3 15.13 20.78 -0.79
N PRO A 4 14.09 20.55 0.02
CA PRO A 4 14.20 19.67 1.19
C PRO A 4 14.47 18.23 0.78
N VAL A 5 15.40 17.57 1.49
CA VAL A 5 15.66 16.15 1.32
C VAL A 5 14.58 15.36 2.06
N VAL A 6 13.84 14.54 1.32
CA VAL A 6 12.83 13.64 1.89
C VAL A 6 13.51 12.30 2.22
N THR A 7 13.47 11.92 3.49
CA THR A 7 13.95 10.61 3.94
C THR A 7 13.01 9.52 3.43
N ALA A 8 13.56 8.42 2.91
CA ALA A 8 12.75 7.31 2.43
C ALA A 8 11.88 6.72 3.55
N PRO A 9 10.58 6.49 3.32
CA PRO A 9 9.71 5.87 4.30
C PRO A 9 10.18 4.45 4.60
N THR A 10 10.07 4.03 5.86
CA THR A 10 10.50 2.71 6.31
C THR A 10 9.44 2.02 7.16
N ILE A 11 9.40 0.69 7.10
CA ILE A 11 8.54 -0.13 7.96
C ILE A 11 9.36 -0.92 8.99
N ALA A 12 8.70 -1.30 10.09
CA ALA A 12 9.30 -2.11 11.13
C ALA A 12 9.52 -3.56 10.64
N ILE A 13 10.61 -4.17 11.07
CA ILE A 13 10.89 -5.59 10.89
C ILE A 13 10.63 -6.28 12.22
N VAL A 14 9.80 -7.32 12.24
CA VAL A 14 9.47 -8.06 13.47
C VAL A 14 10.74 -8.66 14.09
N GLY A 15 10.95 -8.41 15.38
CA GLY A 15 12.11 -8.93 16.13
C GLY A 15 13.45 -8.24 15.82
N SER A 16 13.45 -7.10 15.13
CA SER A 16 14.69 -6.39 14.77
C SER A 16 14.59 -4.89 15.00
N ALA A 17 15.72 -4.28 15.39
CA ALA A 17 15.87 -2.82 15.42
C ALA A 17 16.12 -2.23 14.01
N ALA A 18 16.44 -3.06 13.02
CA ALA A 18 16.59 -2.64 11.63
C ALA A 18 15.25 -2.21 11.01
N ARG A 19 15.33 -1.43 9.93
CA ARG A 19 14.18 -0.88 9.20
C ARG A 19 14.21 -1.32 7.74
N PHE A 20 13.04 -1.61 7.16
CA PHE A 20 12.94 -1.94 5.74
C PHE A 20 12.54 -0.69 4.94
N PRO A 21 13.38 -0.21 3.99
CA PRO A 21 13.06 0.96 3.18
C PRO A 21 12.02 0.62 2.11
N VAL A 22 10.95 1.40 2.04
CA VAL A 22 9.86 1.21 1.08
C VAL A 22 10.20 1.93 -0.22
N ARG A 23 10.21 1.19 -1.34
CA ARG A 23 10.50 1.74 -2.67
C ARG A 23 9.23 2.03 -3.49
N ARG A 24 8.41 1.01 -3.72
CA ARG A 24 7.15 1.10 -4.48
C ARG A 24 6.11 0.23 -3.79
N ILE A 25 4.87 0.71 -3.79
CA ILE A 25 3.71 -0.03 -3.27
C ILE A 25 2.85 -0.41 -4.46
N PHE A 26 2.72 -1.71 -4.71
CA PHE A 26 1.81 -2.26 -5.71
C PHE A 26 0.62 -2.89 -5.00
N CYS A 27 -0.58 -2.59 -5.50
CA CYS A 27 -1.82 -3.09 -4.96
C CYS A 27 -2.58 -3.84 -6.06
N VAL A 28 -3.12 -5.00 -5.74
CA VAL A 28 -3.99 -5.77 -6.63
C VAL A 28 -5.44 -5.41 -6.33
N GLY A 29 -6.20 -5.03 -7.34
CA GLY A 29 -7.63 -4.78 -7.21
C GLY A 29 -8.44 -6.07 -7.32
N GLN A 30 -9.52 -6.16 -6.55
CA GLN A 30 -10.53 -7.22 -6.66
C GLN A 30 -9.99 -8.65 -6.60
N ASN A 31 -8.97 -8.90 -5.77
CA ASN A 31 -8.29 -10.19 -5.68
C ASN A 31 -9.02 -11.25 -4.80
N TYR A 32 -10.27 -10.99 -4.43
CA TYR A 32 -11.13 -11.88 -3.65
C TYR A 32 -12.51 -11.94 -4.31
N ALA A 33 -13.01 -13.15 -4.57
CA ALA A 33 -14.20 -13.34 -5.40
C ALA A 33 -15.45 -12.65 -4.81
N ASP A 34 -15.66 -12.73 -3.49
CA ASP A 34 -16.82 -12.10 -2.85
C ASP A 34 -16.76 -10.57 -2.91
N HIS A 35 -15.57 -9.99 -2.70
CA HIS A 35 -15.37 -8.55 -2.83
C HIS A 35 -15.51 -8.08 -4.28
N ALA A 36 -15.05 -8.87 -5.26
CA ALA A 36 -15.26 -8.55 -6.67
C ALA A 36 -16.77 -8.49 -7.00
N ARG A 37 -17.56 -9.46 -6.51
CA ARG A 37 -19.02 -9.50 -6.70
C ARG A 37 -19.72 -8.34 -6.01
N GLU A 38 -19.32 -8.00 -4.78
CA GLU A 38 -19.83 -6.83 -4.05
C GLU A 38 -19.69 -5.54 -4.87
N MET A 39 -18.55 -5.40 -5.55
CA MET A 39 -18.25 -4.25 -6.41
C MET A 39 -18.84 -4.36 -7.83
N GLY A 40 -19.71 -5.36 -8.08
CA GLY A 40 -20.39 -5.56 -9.37
C GLY A 40 -19.53 -6.21 -10.46
N SER A 41 -18.38 -6.79 -10.11
CA SER A 41 -17.48 -7.48 -11.04
C SER A 41 -17.69 -8.99 -11.05
N ASP A 42 -17.51 -9.59 -12.23
CA ASP A 42 -17.43 -11.04 -12.40
C ASP A 42 -15.98 -11.52 -12.18
N PRO A 43 -15.68 -12.23 -11.07
CA PRO A 43 -14.32 -12.62 -10.71
C PRO A 43 -13.70 -13.65 -11.66
N ASP A 44 -14.51 -14.42 -12.39
CA ASP A 44 -14.02 -15.47 -13.28
C ASP A 44 -13.64 -14.93 -14.68
N ARG A 45 -13.85 -13.62 -14.92
CA ARG A 45 -13.72 -13.02 -16.25
C ARG A 45 -12.74 -11.84 -16.33
N GLN A 46 -12.14 -11.42 -15.22
CA GLN A 46 -11.24 -10.27 -15.18
C GLN A 46 -9.80 -10.68 -14.90
N GLN A 47 -8.86 -10.19 -15.73
CA GLN A 47 -7.43 -10.31 -15.44
C GLN A 47 -7.09 -9.46 -14.20
N PRO A 48 -6.08 -9.86 -13.41
CA PRO A 48 -5.60 -9.03 -12.31
C PRO A 48 -5.19 -7.65 -12.82
N PHE A 49 -5.64 -6.60 -12.14
CA PHE A 49 -5.18 -5.25 -12.39
C PHE A 49 -4.47 -4.68 -11.18
N PHE A 50 -3.51 -3.80 -11.46
CA PHE A 50 -2.64 -3.23 -10.46
C PHE A 50 -2.81 -1.72 -10.41
N PHE A 51 -2.77 -1.18 -9.20
CA PHE A 51 -2.60 0.24 -8.95
C PHE A 51 -1.47 0.44 -7.96
N SER A 52 -1.09 1.69 -7.71
CA SER A 52 0.00 2.00 -6.79
C SER A 52 -0.40 3.04 -5.77
N LYS A 53 0.35 3.07 -4.68
CA LYS A 53 0.35 4.16 -3.70
C LYS A 53 1.73 4.78 -3.65
N PRO A 54 1.85 6.08 -3.39
CA PRO A 54 3.15 6.70 -3.17
C PRO A 54 3.78 6.08 -1.91
N ALA A 55 5.11 6.01 -1.87
CA ALA A 55 5.83 5.26 -0.83
C ALA A 55 5.54 5.78 0.58
N ASP A 56 5.24 7.07 0.71
CA ASP A 56 4.92 7.78 1.95
C ASP A 56 3.48 7.60 2.43
N ALA A 57 2.61 6.97 1.63
CA ALA A 57 1.26 6.58 2.07
C ALA A 57 1.25 5.39 3.04
N VAL A 58 2.40 4.73 3.25
CA VAL A 58 2.53 3.65 4.25
C VAL A 58 2.67 4.24 5.65
N VAL A 59 1.80 3.83 6.56
CA VAL A 59 1.89 4.19 7.98
C VAL A 59 2.13 2.94 8.83
N PRO A 60 2.96 3.02 9.88
CA PRO A 60 3.22 1.86 10.73
C PRO A 60 1.97 1.45 11.52
N GLY A 61 1.59 0.18 11.40
CA GLY A 61 0.92 -0.58 12.48
C GLY A 61 -0.43 -0.07 13.00
N GLY A 62 -1.33 0.42 12.14
CA GLY A 62 -2.73 0.68 12.52
C GLY A 62 -2.91 1.78 13.58
N GLY A 63 -1.92 2.67 13.75
CA GLY A 63 -2.07 3.88 14.56
C GLY A 63 -3.12 4.83 13.97
N THR A 64 -3.29 6.00 14.59
CA THR A 64 -4.26 7.00 14.14
C THR A 64 -4.01 7.37 12.67
N LEU A 65 -4.94 6.96 11.80
CA LEU A 65 -4.94 7.32 10.38
C LEU A 65 -5.90 8.51 10.21
N PRO A 66 -5.39 9.72 9.90
CA PRO A 66 -6.25 10.89 9.72
C PRO A 66 -7.21 10.67 8.55
N TYR A 67 -8.46 11.08 8.72
CA TYR A 67 -9.44 11.09 7.63
C TYR A 67 -9.12 12.25 6.68
N PRO A 68 -8.99 12.00 5.35
CA PRO A 68 -8.69 13.02 4.36
C PRO A 68 -9.86 13.94 4.04
#